data_AF-A0A1M6GS35-F1
#
_entry.id   AF-A0A1M6GS35-F1
#
_cell.length_a   1.000
_cell.length_b   1.000
_cell.length_c   1.000
_cell.angle_alpha   90.00
_cell.angle_beta   90.00
_cell.angle_gamma   90.00
#
_symmetry.space_group_name_H-M   'P 1'
#
loop_
_entity.id
_entity.type
_entity.pdbx_description
1 polymer ?
#
loop_
_entity_poly.entity_id
_entity_poly.type
_entity_poly.pdbx_seq_one_letter_code
_entity_poly.pdbx_strand_id
1 'polypeptide(L)' 'MTSAIDPEAQAFLVFLEQEAPSDPQRLQPFGGHIVQRAADLVDGVEIDLHAPLEED' A
#
# COMPACT_ATOMS: atom_id res chain seq x y z
N MET A 1 -13.74 4.13 -24.85
CA MET A 1 -14.58 4.21 -23.64
C MET A 1 -13.63 4.50 -22.50
N THR A 2 -13.60 5.73 -21.99
CA THR A 2 -12.84 6.06 -20.78
C THR A 2 -13.52 5.38 -19.62
N SER A 3 -12.94 4.30 -19.09
CA SER A 3 -13.39 3.74 -17.81
C SER A 3 -13.35 4.86 -16.78
N ALA A 4 -14.48 5.11 -16.12
CA ALA A 4 -14.49 5.98 -14.96
C ALA A 4 -13.49 5.41 -13.95
N ILE A 5 -12.57 6.24 -13.48
CA ILE A 5 -11.62 5.85 -12.44
C ILE A 5 -12.43 5.60 -11.17
N ASP A 6 -12.12 4.49 -10.52
CA ASP A 6 -12.70 4.09 -9.24
C ASP A 6 -12.55 5.23 -8.20
N PRO A 7 -13.60 5.58 -7.43
CA PRO A 7 -13.56 6.72 -6.52
C PRO A 7 -12.42 6.63 -5.48
N GLU A 8 -12.13 5.43 -4.99
CA GLU A 8 -11.07 5.16 -4.03
C GLU A 8 -9.70 5.32 -4.68
N ALA A 9 -9.53 4.83 -5.91
CA ALA A 9 -8.33 5.09 -6.71
C ALA A 9 -8.15 6.60 -6.97
N GLN A 10 -9.21 7.33 -7.27
CA GLN A 10 -9.17 8.78 -7.48
C GLN A 10 -8.76 9.52 -6.21
N ALA A 11 -9.28 9.14 -5.04
CA ALA A 11 -8.91 9.72 -3.75
C ALA A 11 -7.43 9.48 -3.42
N PHE A 12 -6.94 8.26 -3.70
CA PHE A 12 -5.53 7.93 -3.51
C PHE A 12 -4.60 8.75 -4.41
N LEU A 13 -4.97 8.95 -5.68
CA LEU A 13 -4.16 9.77 -6.61
C LEU A 13 -4.11 11.24 -6.18
N VAL A 14 -5.22 11.80 -5.70
CA VAL A 14 -5.26 13.17 -5.15
C VAL A 14 -4.35 13.30 -3.92
N PHE A 15 -4.35 12.29 -3.06
CA PHE A 15 -3.43 12.24 -1.92
C PHE A 15 -1.96 12.27 -2.38
N LEU A 16 -1.58 11.45 -3.36
CA LEU A 16 -0.21 11.43 -3.89
C LEU A 16 0.21 12.78 -4.48
N GLU A 17 -0.68 13.43 -5.24
CA GLU A 17 -0.42 14.73 -5.88
C GLU A 17 -0.17 15.83 -4.84
N GLN A 18 -0.89 15.79 -3.70
CA GLN A 18 -0.72 16.76 -2.62
C GLN A 18 0.53 16.50 -1.77
N GLU A 19 0.82 15.24 -1.48
CA GLU A 19 1.90 14.87 -0.55
C GLU A 19 3.28 14.86 -1.20
N ALA A 20 3.40 14.53 -2.49
CA ALA A 20 4.68 14.49 -3.21
C ALA A 20 5.50 15.79 -3.13
N PRO A 21 4.90 16.99 -3.24
CA PRO A 21 5.63 18.24 -3.05
C PRO A 21 5.70 18.71 -1.58
N SER A 22 4.74 18.33 -0.73
CA SER A 22 4.62 18.89 0.63
C SER A 22 5.38 18.09 1.70
N ASP A 23 5.39 16.77 1.62
CA ASP A 23 6.13 15.90 2.54
C ASP A 23 6.56 14.59 1.84
N PRO A 24 7.65 14.62 1.07
CA PRO A 24 8.11 13.47 0.30
C PRO A 24 8.50 12.26 1.16
N GLN A 25 8.75 12.46 2.47
CA GLN A 25 9.10 11.37 3.38
C GLN A 25 7.90 10.46 3.65
N ARG A 26 6.68 11.00 3.63
CA ARG A 26 5.45 10.21 3.79
C ARG A 26 5.16 9.31 2.59
N LEU A 27 5.65 9.69 1.41
CA LEU A 27 5.56 8.88 0.20
C LEU A 27 6.79 8.01 -0.03
N GLN A 28 7.75 7.96 0.91
CA GLN A 28 8.90 7.10 0.72
C GLN A 28 8.43 5.65 0.58
N PRO A 29 8.63 5.02 -0.58
CA PRO A 29 8.31 3.62 -0.72
C PRO A 29 9.20 2.84 0.24
N PHE A 30 8.64 1.81 0.86
CA PHE A 30 9.45 0.80 1.52
C PHE A 30 10.45 0.26 0.47
N GLY A 31 11.74 0.54 0.66
CA GLY A 31 12.76 0.10 -0.29
C GLY A 31 12.76 -1.42 -0.43
N GLY A 32 13.30 -1.94 -1.53
CA GLY A 32 13.27 -3.38 -1.83
C GLY A 32 13.78 -4.30 -0.70
N HIS A 33 14.65 -3.81 0.18
CA HIS A 33 15.12 -4.55 1.35
C HIS A 33 14.01 -4.82 2.39
N ILE A 34 13.06 -3.88 2.58
CA ILE A 34 11.95 -4.02 3.54
C ILE A 34 10.93 -5.01 2.96
N VAL A 35 10.64 -4.89 1.67
CA VAL A 35 9.74 -5.83 0.96
C VAL A 35 10.30 -7.24 0.99
N GLN A 36 11.60 -7.41 0.69
CA GLN A 36 12.27 -8.71 0.76
C GLN A 36 12.24 -9.27 2.17
N ARG A 37 12.58 -8.46 3.18
CA ARG A 37 12.53 -8.89 4.58
C ARG A 37 11.12 -9.28 5.01
N ALA A 38 10.09 -8.55 4.58
CA ALA A 38 8.71 -8.89 4.88
C ALA A 38 8.33 -10.23 4.24
N ALA A 39 8.72 -10.47 2.99
CA ALA A 39 8.53 -11.76 2.31
C ALA A 39 9.25 -12.90 3.05
N ASP A 40 10.50 -12.70 3.46
CA ASP A 40 11.27 -13.72 4.20
C ASP A 40 10.63 -14.06 5.56
N LEU A 41 10.02 -13.07 6.24
CA LEU A 41 9.38 -13.26 7.54
C LEU A 41 8.08 -14.07 7.46
N VAL A 42 7.39 -14.01 6.33
CA VAL A 42 6.14 -14.73 6.09
C VAL A 42 6.34 -15.99 5.24
N ASP A 43 7.58 -16.33 4.91
CA ASP A 43 7.90 -17.53 4.15
C ASP A 43 7.42 -18.78 4.89
N GLY A 44 6.64 -19.61 4.20
CA GLY A 44 6.00 -20.78 4.79
C GLY A 44 4.80 -20.51 5.71
N VAL A 45 4.36 -19.26 5.87
CA VAL A 45 3.12 -18.91 6.58
C VAL A 45 1.96 -18.81 5.59
N GLU A 46 0.90 -19.58 5.81
CA GLU A 46 -0.35 -19.40 5.06
C GLU A 46 -1.04 -18.11 5.54
N ILE A 47 -1.03 -17.09 4.69
CA ILE A 47 -1.71 -15.81 4.95
C ILE A 47 -3.04 -15.81 4.20
N ASP A 48 -4.14 -15.76 4.95
CA ASP A 48 -5.46 -15.47 4.40
C ASP A 48 -5.73 -13.96 4.45
N LEU A 49 -5.65 -13.30 3.28
CA LEU A 49 -5.93 -11.87 3.13
C LEU A 49 -7.43 -11.53 3.19
N HIS A 50 -8.30 -12.54 3.22
CA HIS A 50 -9.75 -12.39 3.31
C HIS A 50 -10.28 -12.64 4.73
N ALA A 51 -9.46 -13.21 5.60
CA ALA A 51 -9.81 -13.33 7.01
C ALA A 51 -9.89 -11.93 7.65
N PRO A 52 -10.88 -11.68 8.52
CA PRO A 52 -10.87 -10.48 9.34
C PRO A 52 -9.61 -10.47 10.23
N LEU A 53 -9.05 -9.29 10.47
CA LEU A 53 -8.00 -9.15 11.47
C LEU A 53 -8.57 -9.51 12.84
N GLU A 54 -7.84 -10.31 13.60
CA GLU A 54 -8.22 -10.60 14.99
C GLU A 54 -8.16 -9.30 15.79
N GLU A 55 -9.23 -9.02 16.55
CA GLU A 55 -9.24 -7.95 17.54
C GLU A 55 -8.51 -8.46 18.80
N ASP A 56 -7.52 -7.71 19.30
CA ASP A 56 -6.80 -7.98 20.56
C ASP A 56 -7.74 -7.95 21.79
#